data_AF-A7SPX0-F1
#
_entry.id   AF-A7SPX0-F1
#
_cell.length_a   1.000
_cell.length_b   1.000
_cell.length_c   1.000
_cell.angle_alpha   90.00
_cell.angle_beta   90.00
_cell.angle_gamma   90.00
#
_symmetry.space_group_name_H-M   'P 1'
#
loop_
_entity.id
_entity.type
_entity.pdbx_description
1 polymer ?
#
loop_
_entity_poly.entity_id
_entity_poly.type
_entity_poly.pdbx_seq_one_letter_code
_entity_poly.pdbx_strand_id
1 'polypeptide(L)'
;MANGSAVGAAAIPVVVVTVFWVIVGAVVPCFIRGNNKRLIQTMLVLTAICCWLFWLCAYLSQLNPLIGPMMPAETLHDIMKEWGGRKE
;
A
#
# COMPACT_ATOMS: atom_id res chain seq x y z
N MET A 1 -22.72 -2.55 15.46
CA MET A 1 -21.52 -2.01 16.12
C MET A 1 -20.34 -2.88 15.67
N ALA A 2 -19.77 -2.59 14.50
CA ALA A 2 -18.60 -3.32 14.00
C ALA A 2 -17.38 -2.88 14.81
N ASN A 3 -16.72 -3.84 15.44
CA ASN A 3 -15.67 -3.64 16.43
C ASN A 3 -14.50 -2.82 15.87
N GLY A 4 -13.98 -1.86 16.65
CA GLY A 4 -12.86 -0.99 16.24
C GLY A 4 -11.56 -1.71 15.84
N SER A 5 -11.48 -3.03 16.03
CA SER A 5 -10.35 -3.88 15.63
C SER A 5 -10.21 -4.07 14.11
N ALA A 6 -11.31 -4.18 13.37
CA ALA A 6 -11.26 -4.35 11.90
C ALA A 6 -10.85 -3.06 11.19
N VAL A 7 -11.39 -1.92 11.65
CA VAL A 7 -10.99 -0.59 11.19
C VAL A 7 -9.52 -0.33 11.55
N GLY A 8 -9.08 -0.76 12.74
CA GLY A 8 -7.68 -0.72 13.14
C GLY A 8 -6.75 -1.50 12.21
N ALA A 9 -7.10 -2.73 11.84
CA ALA A 9 -6.29 -3.57 10.95
C ALA A 9 -6.14 -2.95 9.53
N ALA A 10 -7.21 -2.39 8.98
CA ALA A 10 -7.17 -1.70 7.69
C ALA A 10 -6.42 -0.34 7.75
N ALA A 11 -6.42 0.33 8.91
CA ALA A 11 -5.74 1.61 9.07
C ALA A 11 -4.21 1.49 9.14
N ILE A 12 -3.67 0.37 9.66
CA ILE A 12 -2.23 0.14 9.82
C ILE A 12 -1.44 0.40 8.50
N PRO A 13 -1.76 -0.25 7.37
CA PRO A 13 -1.02 -0.02 6.12
C PRO A 13 -1.14 1.43 5.63
N VAL A 14 -2.30 2.05 5.77
CA VAL A 14 -2.53 3.45 5.36
C VAL A 14 -1.63 4.39 6.17
N VAL A 15 -1.55 4.22 7.49
CA VAL A 15 -0.70 5.05 8.34
C VAL A 15 0.78 4.85 7.99
N VAL A 16 1.24 3.61 7.87
CA VAL A 16 2.65 3.29 7.60
C VAL A 16 3.11 3.85 6.26
N VAL A 17 2.35 3.60 5.19
CA VAL A 17 2.73 4.05 3.84
C VAL A 17 2.62 5.56 3.69
N THR A 18 1.66 6.20 4.39
CA THR A 18 1.56 7.66 4.42
C THR A 18 2.75 8.30 5.14
N VAL A 19 3.12 7.79 6.32
CA VAL A 19 4.31 8.28 7.05
C VAL A 19 5.57 8.12 6.20
N PHE A 20 5.74 6.96 5.56
CA PHE A 20 6.87 6.70 4.67
C PHE A 20 6.97 7.75 3.55
N TRP A 21 5.90 7.98 2.79
CA TRP A 21 5.93 8.94 1.69
C TRP A 21 5.99 10.40 2.13
N VAL A 22 5.44 10.75 3.30
CA VAL A 22 5.63 12.08 3.90
C VAL A 22 7.11 12.32 4.26
N ILE A 23 7.80 11.32 4.80
CA ILE A 23 9.25 11.43 5.08
C ILE A 23 10.01 11.64 3.77
N VAL A 24 9.72 10.85 2.73
CA VAL A 24 10.38 10.98 1.41
C VAL A 24 10.08 12.32 0.73
N GLY A 25 8.84 12.80 0.81
CA GLY A 25 8.39 14.02 0.14
C GLY A 25 8.65 15.32 0.89
N ALA A 26 8.79 15.29 2.22
CA ALA A 26 8.95 16.50 3.04
C ALA A 26 10.28 16.53 3.81
N VAL A 27 10.69 15.42 4.42
CA VAL A 27 11.88 15.38 5.27
C VAL A 27 13.16 15.28 4.42
N VAL A 28 13.23 14.35 3.47
CA VAL A 28 14.42 14.15 2.63
C VAL A 28 14.79 15.41 1.82
N PRO A 29 13.85 16.13 1.18
CA PRO A 29 14.17 17.32 0.41
C PRO A 29 14.82 18.44 1.24
N CYS A 30 14.55 18.53 2.55
CA CYS A 30 15.16 19.52 3.44
C CYS A 30 16.68 19.35 3.61
N PHE A 31 17.21 18.14 3.41
CA PHE A 31 18.63 17.84 3.62
C PHE A 31 19.49 17.94 2.35
N ILE A 32 18.90 18.24 1.19
CA ILE A 32 19.62 18.30 -0.09
C ILE A 32 20.39 19.61 -0.26
N ARG A 33 21.71 19.49 -0.49
CA ARG A 33 22.63 20.59 -0.79
C ARG A 33 23.32 20.35 -2.12
N GLY A 34 23.55 21.41 -2.91
CA GLY A 34 24.30 21.34 -4.18
C GLY A 34 23.72 22.19 -5.30
N ASN A 35 24.41 22.20 -6.46
CA ASN A 35 24.12 23.03 -7.63
C ASN A 35 22.71 22.78 -8.21
N ASN A 36 22.18 21.55 -8.10
CA ASN A 36 20.89 21.14 -8.67
C ASN A 36 19.80 20.90 -7.61
N LYS A 37 19.92 21.53 -6.43
CA LYS A 37 19.02 21.34 -5.28
C LYS A 37 17.55 21.40 -5.64
N ARG A 38 17.11 22.46 -6.34
CA ARG A 38 15.68 22.68 -6.63
C ARG A 38 15.10 21.58 -7.52
N LEU A 39 15.85 21.16 -8.55
CA LEU A 39 15.42 20.08 -9.45
C LEU A 39 15.24 18.76 -8.69
N ILE A 40 16.20 18.40 -7.84
CA ILE A 40 16.12 17.16 -7.07
C ILE A 40 14.98 17.24 -6.04
N GLN A 41 14.79 18.39 -5.39
CA GLN A 41 13.67 18.60 -4.47
C GLN A 41 12.31 18.43 -5.17
N THR A 42 12.12 19.03 -6.35
CA THR A 42 10.84 18.90 -7.07
C THR A 42 10.62 17.48 -7.58
N MET A 43 11.66 16.80 -8.05
CA MET A 43 11.57 15.39 -8.45
C MET A 43 11.14 14.51 -7.29
N LEU A 44 11.75 14.65 -6.11
CA LEU A 44 11.39 13.87 -4.92
C LEU A 44 9.95 14.13 -4.46
N VAL A 45 9.52 15.39 -4.40
CA VAL A 45 8.16 15.75 -4.01
C VAL A 45 7.14 15.18 -4.99
N LEU A 46 7.36 15.33 -6.30
CA LEU A 46 6.46 14.83 -7.33
C LEU A 46 6.36 13.30 -7.30
N THR A 47 7.49 12.61 -7.19
CA THR A 47 7.53 11.15 -7.06
C THR A 47 6.79 10.71 -5.80
N ALA A 48 7.00 11.37 -4.66
CA ALA A 48 6.33 11.00 -3.42
C ALA A 48 4.81 11.11 -3.51
N ILE A 49 4.29 12.19 -4.10
CA ILE A 49 2.85 12.39 -4.30
C ILE A 49 2.30 11.33 -5.26
N CYS A 50 2.96 11.12 -6.41
CA CYS A 50 2.50 10.19 -7.44
C CYS A 50 2.44 8.75 -6.92
N CYS A 51 3.52 8.29 -6.29
CA CYS A 51 3.59 6.92 -5.77
C CYS A 51 2.65 6.70 -4.58
N TRP A 52 2.47 7.69 -3.71
CA TRP A 52 1.50 7.60 -2.62
C TRP A 52 0.06 7.53 -3.16
N LEU A 53 -0.31 8.39 -4.12
CA LEU A 53 -1.65 8.37 -4.73
C LEU A 53 -1.92 7.06 -5.47
N PHE A 54 -0.96 6.60 -6.28
CA PHE A 54 -1.09 5.33 -7.00
C PHE A 54 -1.34 4.16 -6.03
N TRP A 55 -0.52 4.06 -4.99
CA TRP A 55 -0.67 3.02 -3.98
C TRP A 55 -2.02 3.14 -3.24
N LEU A 56 -2.41 4.35 -2.83
CA LEU A 56 -3.65 4.57 -2.10
C LEU A 56 -4.86 4.16 -2.93
N CYS A 57 -4.91 4.52 -4.21
CA CYS A 57 -5.99 4.12 -5.11
C CYS A 57 -6.08 2.60 -5.24
N ALA A 58 -4.94 1.92 -5.41
CA ALA A 58 -4.89 0.45 -5.50
C ALA A 58 -5.27 -0.25 -4.19
N TYR A 59 -5.00 0.38 -3.05
CA TYR A 59 -5.39 -0.12 -1.74
C TYR A 59 -6.89 0.04 -1.50
N LEU A 60 -7.42 1.24 -1.75
CA LEU A 60 -8.84 1.56 -1.54
C LEU A 60 -9.76 0.72 -2.43
N SER A 61 -9.34 0.39 -3.64
CA SER A 61 -10.13 -0.46 -4.56
C SER A 61 -10.37 -1.88 -4.02
N GLN A 62 -9.55 -2.34 -3.06
CA GLN A 62 -9.61 -3.69 -2.51
C GLN A 62 -10.29 -3.76 -1.13
N LEU A 63 -10.66 -2.64 -0.50
CA LEU A 63 -11.24 -2.65 0.85
C LEU A 63 -12.67 -3.20 0.91
N ASN A 64 -13.42 -3.09 -0.18
CA ASN A 64 -14.77 -3.66 -0.32
C ASN A 64 -14.93 -4.20 -1.75
N PRO A 65 -14.31 -5.34 -2.08
CA PRO A 65 -14.33 -5.86 -3.44
C PRO A 65 -15.72 -6.42 -3.76
N LEU A 66 -16.27 -6.07 -4.93
CA LEU A 66 -17.57 -6.59 -5.39
C LEU A 66 -17.42 -7.92 -6.16
N ILE A 67 -16.21 -8.22 -6.65
CA ILE A 67 -15.92 -9.36 -7.51
C ILE A 67 -14.77 -10.15 -6.88
N GLY A 68 -14.98 -11.46 -6.71
CA GLY A 68 -13.96 -12.40 -6.28
C GLY A 68 -13.21 -13.04 -7.47
N PRO A 69 -12.08 -13.70 -7.20
CA PRO A 69 -11.35 -14.45 -8.23
C PRO A 69 -12.17 -15.64 -8.73
N MET A 70 -12.27 -15.82 -10.05
CA MET A 70 -12.82 -17.04 -10.67
C MET A 70 -11.67 -17.95 -11.10
N MET A 71 -11.59 -19.15 -10.53
CA MET A 71 -10.50 -20.10 -10.77
C MET A 71 -11.04 -21.51 -10.99
N PRO A 72 -10.39 -22.33 -11.84
CA PRO A 72 -10.78 -23.72 -12.04
C PRO A 72 -10.53 -24.55 -10.77
N ALA A 73 -11.31 -25.62 -10.63
CA ALA A 73 -11.35 -26.43 -9.41
C ALA A 73 -10.00 -27.09 -9.08
N GLU A 74 -9.19 -27.40 -10.10
CA GLU A 74 -7.83 -27.93 -9.94
C GLU A 74 -6.91 -26.93 -9.22
N THR A 75 -6.84 -25.68 -9.69
CA THR A 75 -6.03 -24.62 -9.07
C THR A 75 -6.52 -24.32 -7.65
N LEU A 76 -7.85 -24.37 -7.43
CA LEU A 76 -8.41 -24.21 -6.10
C LEU A 76 -7.95 -25.33 -5.15
N HIS A 77 -7.89 -26.58 -5.63
CA HIS A 77 -7.42 -27.71 -4.84
C HIS A 77 -5.94 -27.55 -4.42
N ASP A 78 -5.09 -27.10 -5.35
CA ASP A 78 -3.67 -26.86 -5.09
C ASP A 78 -3.48 -25.74 -4.06
N ILE A 79 -4.20 -24.62 -4.20
CA ILE A 79 -4.18 -23.51 -3.22
C ILE A 79 -4.64 -24.00 -1.85
N MET A 80 -5.71 -24.80 -1.78
CA MET A 80 -6.19 -25.34 -0.50
C MET A 80 -5.20 -26.32 0.13
N LYS A 81 -4.43 -27.07 -0.66
CA LYS A 81 -3.40 -27.96 -0.15
C LYS A 81 -2.22 -27.19 0.45
N GLU A 82 -1.79 -26.12 -0.22
CA GLU A 82 -0.64 -25.32 0.24
C GLU A 82 -1.00 -24.32 1.35
N TRP A 83 -2.15 -23.66 1.24
CA TRP A 83 -2.54 -22.52 2.08
C TRP A 83 -3.80 -22.76 2.92
N GLY A 84 -4.50 -23.88 2.74
CA GLY A 84 -5.82 -24.13 3.37
C GLY A 84 -5.78 -24.45 4.87
N GLY A 85 -4.60 -24.47 5.50
CA GLY A 85 -4.46 -24.60 6.96
C GLY A 85 -4.97 -25.90 7.59
N ARG A 86 -5.52 -26.82 6.78
CA ARG A 86 -5.99 -28.14 7.20
C ARG A 86 -4.76 -29.02 7.41
N LYS A 87 -4.26 -29.05 8.66
CA LYS A 87 -3.35 -30.11 9.11
C LYS A 87 -4.13 -31.43 9.02
N GLU A 88 -3.57 -32.41 8.33
CA GLU A 88 -4.07 -33.78 8.36
C GLU A 88 -4.04 -34.35 9.78
#